data_AF-A0A2A3E9P9-F1
#
_entry.id   AF-A0A2A3E9P9-F1
#
_cell.length_a   1.000
_cell.length_b   1.000
_cell.length_c   1.000
_cell.angle_alpha   90.00
_cell.angle_beta   90.00
_cell.angle_gamma   90.00
#
_symmetry.space_group_name_H-M   'P 1'
#
loop_
_entity.id
_entity.type
_entity.pdbx_description
1 polymer ?
#
loop_
_entity_poly.entity_id
_entity_poly.type
_entity_poly.pdbx_seq_one_letter_code
_entity_poly.pdbx_strand_id
1 'polypeptide(L)'
;MNVIAKTVFMLKMTTSICKMYKRPFTVCIEGNIGSGKTTFLSHFKEFNNTTVLQEPVELWRNVGGTNLLELMYTDPKRYSFLFQSYVQLTMLQLHTYKSLMPYKIMERSVFSSRCFIENMKRKKLLHDVEVVILEDWYDWCIENADIETDLIVYLRTSPDVVYHRMKTRARKEESLVSLEYLKQLHNIHDEWLYYQTLFTVPAPVIVLDGNKNLEEMVKEFENCKDQIYEKLKEDVNQADPWWQIVNRKKAEITYMNEEETLNESNENCSDIITETSDQLLSTQFYFTQFDKSFQNTKQEHVKNFDITEYLLEGLECPNGKLDLNQLENLTDIEFIEIICNLEKKLSTLGIYNLCYTMNNMTLEQRMKYAEILHTHLLLPKSLKKEIERRIEVIPKIQYEPQLISDPRLILTPRGHVPPHYYRLKAVDDVKTLEAEITKYDNCLRRHPSENLRAYLLATLATPLNGSGQRLIHQFCDLYEHARHDPTEFGDEEYQVYTRLFLKLMDAARLLKSYPSSRKSSPSRTPIKKNVETKRNILEPKMKLPEDQTLTGSRPNTLTVMMLDNNETSV
;
A
#
# COMPACT_ATOMS: atom_id res chain seq x y z
N MET A 1 5.24 7.00 10.69
CA MET A 1 4.54 6.67 9.43
C MET A 1 5.11 5.41 8.75
N ASN A 2 5.41 4.33 9.50
CA ASN A 2 5.77 3.01 8.92
C ASN A 2 5.90 1.93 10.01
N VAL A 3 4.78 1.47 10.59
CA VAL A 3 4.76 0.31 11.50
C VAL A 3 3.78 -0.78 11.04
N ILE A 4 2.83 -0.48 10.14
CA ILE A 4 1.79 -1.42 9.71
C ILE A 4 2.25 -2.35 8.56
N ALA A 5 3.39 -2.08 7.91
CA ALA A 5 3.81 -2.79 6.69
C ALA A 5 4.58 -4.12 6.91
N LYS A 6 4.77 -4.62 8.14
CA LYS A 6 5.82 -5.62 8.43
C LYS A 6 5.39 -7.04 8.84
N THR A 7 4.15 -7.49 8.60
CA THR A 7 3.73 -8.83 9.11
C THR A 7 3.06 -9.79 8.14
N VAL A 8 2.91 -9.51 6.84
CA VAL A 8 2.37 -10.55 5.92
C VAL A 8 3.08 -10.52 4.58
N PHE A 9 4.15 -11.30 4.43
CA PHE A 9 4.64 -11.71 3.11
C PHE A 9 5.53 -12.96 3.19
N MET A 10 4.94 -14.13 2.96
CA MET A 10 5.61 -15.26 2.30
C MET A 10 4.54 -16.28 1.93
N LEU A 11 3.96 -16.16 0.73
CA LEU A 11 3.36 -17.31 0.07
C LEU A 11 3.73 -17.29 -1.42
N LYS A 12 4.09 -18.47 -1.90
CA LYS A 12 4.58 -18.80 -3.23
C LYS A 12 3.70 -18.20 -4.33
N MET A 13 4.34 -17.53 -5.29
CA MET A 13 3.72 -17.20 -6.57
C MET A 13 3.32 -18.50 -7.30
N THR A 14 2.02 -18.72 -7.41
CA THR A 14 1.45 -19.42 -8.55
C THR A 14 0.64 -18.39 -9.34
N THR A 15 0.92 -18.34 -10.63
CA THR A 15 0.44 -17.35 -11.59
C THR A 15 -1.08 -17.46 -11.73
N SER A 16 -1.80 -16.51 -11.15
CA SER A 16 -3.19 -16.22 -11.49
C SER A 16 -3.38 -14.72 -11.44
N ILE A 17 -3.69 -14.15 -12.60
CA ILE A 17 -3.89 -12.72 -12.86
C ILE A 17 -4.95 -12.20 -11.88
N CYS A 18 -4.52 -11.45 -10.87
CA CYS A 18 -5.42 -10.83 -9.90
C CYS A 18 -6.13 -9.65 -10.57
N LYS A 19 -7.44 -9.76 -10.77
CA LYS A 19 -8.33 -8.63 -11.09
C LYS A 19 -8.09 -7.50 -10.08
N MET A 20 -7.77 -6.31 -10.56
CA MET A 20 -7.72 -5.11 -9.70
C MET A 20 -9.15 -4.67 -9.37
N TYR A 21 -9.58 -4.91 -8.13
CA TYR A 21 -10.84 -4.37 -7.61
C TYR A 21 -10.62 -2.89 -7.23
N LYS A 22 -11.48 -1.98 -7.71
CA LYS A 22 -11.39 -0.53 -7.44
C LYS A 22 -11.46 -0.20 -5.94
N ARG A 23 -12.28 -0.94 -5.19
CA ARG A 23 -12.34 -0.95 -3.73
C ARG A 23 -12.69 -2.36 -3.24
N PRO A 24 -12.09 -2.86 -2.14
CA PRO A 24 -12.48 -4.14 -1.57
C PRO A 24 -13.88 -4.04 -0.94
N PHE A 25 -14.67 -5.11 -1.04
CA PHE A 25 -15.91 -5.25 -0.30
C PHE A 25 -15.59 -5.31 1.20
N THR A 26 -16.03 -4.32 1.95
CA THR A 26 -15.60 -4.08 3.33
C THR A 26 -16.68 -4.49 4.33
N VAL A 27 -16.31 -5.39 5.25
CA VAL A 27 -17.18 -5.90 6.32
C VAL A 27 -16.62 -5.51 7.68
N CYS A 28 -17.42 -4.80 8.48
CA CYS A 28 -17.05 -4.41 9.85
C CYS A 28 -17.74 -5.33 10.86
N ILE A 29 -16.96 -5.98 11.73
CA ILE A 29 -17.48 -6.85 12.78
C ILE A 29 -17.58 -6.06 14.08
N GLU A 30 -18.82 -5.80 14.49
CA GLU A 30 -19.17 -5.01 15.67
C GLU A 30 -19.63 -5.89 16.82
N GLY A 31 -19.53 -5.38 18.05
CA GLY A 31 -19.93 -6.12 19.24
C GLY A 31 -19.26 -5.64 20.52
N ASN A 32 -19.85 -6.01 21.65
CA ASN A 32 -19.35 -5.62 22.97
C ASN A 32 -17.94 -6.18 23.26
N ILE A 33 -17.25 -5.65 24.26
CA ILE A 33 -15.99 -6.21 24.74
C ILE A 33 -16.25 -7.65 25.19
N GLY A 34 -15.44 -8.62 24.74
CA GLY A 34 -15.64 -10.04 25.07
C GLY A 34 -16.73 -10.76 24.28
N SER A 35 -17.34 -10.15 23.26
CA SER A 35 -18.39 -10.80 22.43
C SER A 35 -17.87 -11.93 21.52
N GLY A 36 -16.55 -12.08 21.35
CA GLY A 36 -15.95 -13.10 20.50
C GLY A 36 -15.57 -12.64 19.10
N LYS A 37 -15.56 -11.33 18.83
CA LYS A 37 -15.15 -10.73 17.53
C LYS A 37 -13.85 -11.31 16.99
N THR A 38 -12.75 -11.23 17.73
CA THR A 38 -11.44 -11.74 17.28
C THR A 38 -11.49 -13.23 16.90
N THR A 39 -12.27 -14.03 17.65
CA THR A 39 -12.48 -15.46 17.38
C THR A 39 -13.29 -15.67 16.10
N PHE A 40 -14.39 -14.94 15.93
CA PHE A 40 -15.20 -14.98 14.71
C PHE A 40 -14.38 -14.52 13.49
N LEU A 41 -13.60 -13.46 13.64
CA LEU A 41 -12.71 -12.92 12.61
C LEU A 41 -11.62 -13.93 12.19
N SER A 42 -11.17 -14.79 13.11
CA SER A 42 -10.11 -15.78 12.83
C SER A 42 -10.55 -16.85 11.84
N HIS A 43 -11.86 -17.16 11.77
CA HIS A 43 -12.41 -18.05 10.76
C HIS A 43 -12.14 -17.55 9.34
N PHE A 44 -12.18 -16.22 9.13
CA PHE A 44 -11.97 -15.65 7.80
C PHE A 44 -10.50 -15.61 7.36
N LYS A 45 -9.54 -15.86 8.26
CA LYS A 45 -8.12 -15.89 7.91
C LYS A 45 -7.74 -17.08 7.03
N GLU A 46 -8.59 -18.10 6.99
CA GLU A 46 -8.39 -19.31 6.18
C GLU A 46 -8.67 -19.05 4.69
N PHE A 47 -9.41 -17.99 4.35
CA PHE A 47 -9.70 -17.64 2.96
C PHE A 47 -8.60 -16.81 2.32
N ASN A 48 -8.07 -17.29 1.20
CA ASN A 48 -6.97 -16.68 0.45
C ASN A 48 -7.34 -15.39 -0.30
N ASN A 49 -8.63 -15.07 -0.42
CA ASN A 49 -9.16 -13.91 -1.12
C ASN A 49 -9.60 -12.77 -0.17
N THR A 50 -9.22 -12.84 1.11
CA THR A 50 -9.71 -11.93 2.14
C THR A 50 -8.56 -11.31 2.92
N THR A 51 -8.62 -10.00 3.14
CA THR A 51 -7.76 -9.29 4.09
C THR A 51 -8.48 -9.16 5.42
N VAL A 52 -7.87 -9.69 6.47
CA VAL A 52 -8.41 -9.66 7.83
C VAL A 52 -7.63 -8.65 8.68
N LEU A 53 -8.32 -7.63 9.20
CA LEU A 53 -7.74 -6.57 10.02
C LEU A 53 -8.29 -6.65 11.45
N GLN A 54 -7.44 -6.99 12.42
CA GLN A 54 -7.83 -7.04 13.83
C GLN A 54 -7.71 -5.67 14.50
N GLU A 55 -8.46 -5.47 15.59
CA GLU A 55 -8.35 -4.30 16.45
C GLU A 55 -6.92 -4.17 16.99
N PRO A 56 -6.27 -3.00 16.87
CA PRO A 56 -4.84 -2.86 17.15
C PRO A 56 -4.57 -2.65 18.65
N VAL A 57 -5.13 -3.52 19.49
CA VAL A 57 -5.06 -3.43 20.97
C VAL A 57 -3.62 -3.34 21.46
N GLU A 58 -2.68 -4.04 20.80
CA GLU A 58 -1.25 -4.00 21.17
C GLU A 58 -0.62 -2.61 20.98
N LEU A 59 -1.09 -1.81 20.02
CA LEU A 59 -0.65 -0.41 19.89
C LEU A 59 -1.12 0.42 21.08
N TRP A 60 -2.33 0.16 21.57
CA TRP A 60 -2.91 0.90 22.69
C TRP A 60 -2.30 0.50 24.03
N ARG A 61 -1.73 -0.70 24.12
CA ARG A 61 -1.00 -1.19 25.30
C ARG A 61 0.45 -0.72 25.36
N ASN A 62 0.98 -0.16 24.27
CA ASN A 62 2.34 0.35 24.23
C ASN A 62 2.44 1.60 23.33
N VAL A 63 2.06 2.73 23.91
CA VAL A 63 2.26 4.05 23.33
C VAL A 63 3.53 4.65 23.93
N GLY A 64 4.66 4.46 23.25
CA GLY A 64 5.96 4.97 23.69
C GLY A 64 6.41 4.42 25.06
N GLY A 65 6.16 3.13 25.33
CA GLY A 65 6.45 2.49 26.61
C GLY A 65 5.32 2.57 27.64
N THR A 66 4.22 3.25 27.33
CA THR A 66 3.09 3.45 28.25
C THR A 66 1.85 2.67 27.82
N ASN A 67 1.20 1.98 28.75
CA ASN A 67 -0.06 1.27 28.51
C ASN A 67 -1.25 2.22 28.63
N LEU A 68 -1.62 2.85 27.51
CA LEU A 68 -2.70 3.84 27.48
C LEU A 68 -4.08 3.21 27.76
N LEU A 69 -4.29 1.95 27.37
CA LEU A 69 -5.52 1.22 27.68
C LEU A 69 -5.71 1.00 29.20
N GLU A 70 -4.63 0.63 29.91
CA GLU A 70 -4.64 0.51 31.37
C GLU A 70 -4.86 1.87 32.06
N LEU A 71 -4.26 2.95 31.53
CA LEU A 71 -4.52 4.32 32.02
C LEU A 71 -5.98 4.72 31.86
N MET A 72 -6.62 4.38 30.73
CA MET A 72 -8.04 4.66 30.52
C MET A 72 -8.94 3.92 31.52
N TYR A 73 -8.64 2.66 31.84
CA TYR A 73 -9.44 1.93 32.83
C TYR A 73 -9.16 2.35 34.29
N THR A 74 -7.97 2.83 34.59
CA THR A 74 -7.58 3.27 35.95
C THR A 74 -8.06 4.67 36.29
N ASP A 75 -7.95 5.62 35.36
CA ASP A 75 -8.48 6.98 35.49
C ASP A 75 -9.20 7.43 34.20
N PRO A 76 -10.45 6.98 34.00
CA PRO A 76 -11.21 7.30 32.81
C PRO A 76 -11.39 8.81 32.61
N LYS A 77 -11.61 9.57 33.69
CA LYS A 77 -11.82 11.03 33.59
C LYS A 77 -10.62 11.75 32.98
N ARG A 78 -9.40 11.32 33.30
CA ARG A 78 -8.18 11.93 32.77
C ARG A 78 -7.84 11.44 31.37
N TYR A 79 -8.03 10.15 31.11
CA TYR A 79 -7.45 9.49 29.93
C TYR A 79 -8.46 9.12 28.84
N SER A 80 -9.77 9.24 29.08
CA SER A 80 -10.80 8.92 28.08
C SER A 80 -10.62 9.69 26.78
N PHE A 81 -10.43 11.01 26.84
CA PHE A 81 -10.24 11.83 25.63
C PHE A 81 -8.99 11.41 24.85
N LEU A 82 -7.86 11.25 25.55
CA LEU A 82 -6.59 10.85 24.94
C LEU A 82 -6.68 9.46 24.31
N PHE A 83 -7.30 8.51 25.01
CA PHE A 83 -7.49 7.15 24.52
C PHE A 83 -8.41 7.11 23.30
N GLN A 84 -9.57 7.76 23.34
CA GLN A 84 -10.50 7.80 22.21
C GLN A 84 -9.92 8.49 20.98
N SER A 85 -9.14 9.56 21.17
CA SER A 85 -8.41 10.24 20.08
C SER A 85 -7.44 9.27 19.38
N TYR A 86 -6.72 8.46 20.14
CA TYR A 86 -5.79 7.48 19.58
C TYR A 86 -6.50 6.29 18.93
N VAL A 87 -7.61 5.82 19.51
CA VAL A 87 -8.45 4.78 18.93
C VAL A 87 -8.99 5.21 17.56
N GLN A 88 -9.58 6.41 17.45
CA GLN A 88 -10.07 6.95 16.18
C GLN A 88 -8.96 6.99 15.11
N LEU A 89 -7.76 7.48 15.45
CA LEU A 89 -6.61 7.49 14.54
C LEU A 89 -6.24 6.09 14.06
N THR A 90 -6.11 5.13 14.98
CA THR A 90 -5.71 3.75 14.62
C THR A 90 -6.79 3.02 13.82
N MET A 91 -8.08 3.28 14.09
CA MET A 91 -9.19 2.71 13.32
C MET A 91 -9.27 3.32 11.92
N LEU A 92 -9.04 4.62 11.78
CA LEU A 92 -8.96 5.29 10.48
C LEU A 92 -7.82 4.71 9.62
N GLN A 93 -6.67 4.42 10.23
CA GLN A 93 -5.56 3.74 9.55
C GLN A 93 -5.93 2.33 9.06
N LEU A 94 -6.79 1.61 9.77
CA LEU A 94 -7.30 0.31 9.33
C LEU A 94 -8.31 0.44 8.18
N HIS A 95 -9.23 1.42 8.24
CA HIS A 95 -10.16 1.65 7.13
C HIS A 95 -9.41 2.00 5.84
N THR A 96 -8.46 2.93 5.92
CA THR A 96 -7.67 3.42 4.78
C THR A 96 -6.56 2.46 4.33
N TYR A 97 -6.49 1.26 4.94
CA TYR A 97 -5.54 0.22 4.54
C TYR A 97 -5.85 -0.28 3.13
N LYS A 98 -4.86 -0.18 2.24
CA LYS A 98 -4.95 -0.66 0.85
C LYS A 98 -4.82 -2.17 0.80
N SER A 99 -5.95 -2.85 0.68
CA SER A 99 -6.00 -4.30 0.46
C SER A 99 -5.80 -4.64 -1.02
N LEU A 100 -5.01 -5.68 -1.28
CA LEU A 100 -4.88 -6.30 -2.62
C LEU A 100 -5.95 -7.38 -2.88
N MET A 101 -6.78 -7.67 -1.87
CA MET A 101 -7.78 -8.73 -1.90
C MET A 101 -9.18 -8.14 -2.16
N PRO A 102 -10.09 -8.88 -2.81
CA PRO A 102 -11.45 -8.41 -3.06
C PRO A 102 -12.27 -8.16 -1.79
N TYR A 103 -11.97 -8.84 -0.69
CA TYR A 103 -12.69 -8.72 0.56
C TYR A 103 -11.79 -8.17 1.66
N LYS A 104 -12.29 -7.20 2.43
CA LYS A 104 -11.63 -6.62 3.60
C LYS A 104 -12.56 -6.78 4.81
N ILE A 105 -12.18 -7.62 5.77
CA ILE A 105 -12.97 -7.85 6.98
C ILE A 105 -12.19 -7.27 8.16
N MET A 106 -12.83 -6.41 8.93
CA MET A 106 -12.18 -5.70 10.04
C MET A 106 -12.93 -5.86 11.36
N GLU A 107 -12.18 -6.00 12.45
CA GLU A 107 -12.72 -5.98 13.82
C GLU A 107 -12.90 -4.53 14.27
N ARG A 108 -14.16 -4.15 14.51
CA ARG A 108 -14.61 -2.76 14.73
C ARG A 108 -14.33 -1.84 13.54
N SER A 109 -14.74 -0.60 13.70
CA SER A 109 -14.66 0.45 12.69
C SER A 109 -14.46 1.82 13.35
N VAL A 110 -14.24 2.86 12.55
CA VAL A 110 -14.32 4.25 13.04
C VAL A 110 -15.70 4.53 13.64
N PHE A 111 -16.76 3.92 13.10
CA PHE A 111 -18.13 4.05 13.59
C PHE A 111 -18.31 3.55 15.03
N SER A 112 -17.59 2.50 15.44
CA SER A 112 -17.63 2.00 16.82
C SER A 112 -17.25 3.06 17.86
N SER A 113 -16.41 4.03 17.48
CA SER A 113 -15.94 5.10 18.38
C SER A 113 -17.12 5.90 18.97
N ARG A 114 -18.19 6.10 18.18
CA ARG A 114 -19.39 6.80 18.65
C ARG A 114 -20.05 6.10 19.83
N CYS A 115 -20.08 4.77 19.86
CA CYS A 115 -20.64 4.03 21.00
C CYS A 115 -19.86 4.28 22.30
N PHE A 116 -18.54 4.31 22.21
CA PHE A 116 -17.69 4.55 23.39
C PHE A 116 -17.74 6.00 23.84
N ILE A 117 -17.71 6.96 22.91
CA ILE A 117 -17.85 8.39 23.19
C ILE A 117 -19.21 8.67 23.82
N GLU A 118 -20.29 8.12 23.27
CA GLU A 118 -21.65 8.28 23.80
C GLU A 118 -21.76 7.73 25.23
N ASN A 119 -21.16 6.56 25.49
CA ASN A 119 -21.13 6.03 26.85
C ASN A 119 -20.39 6.96 27.82
N MET A 120 -19.23 7.47 27.41
CA MET A 120 -18.43 8.40 28.21
C MET A 120 -19.15 9.74 28.45
N LYS A 121 -19.91 10.22 27.45
CA LYS A 121 -20.79 11.40 27.54
C LYS A 121 -21.93 11.17 28.54
N ARG A 122 -22.68 10.06 28.42
CA ARG A 122 -23.75 9.68 29.36
C ARG A 122 -23.22 9.54 30.80
N LYS A 123 -21.97 9.12 30.98
CA LYS A 123 -21.30 9.00 32.28
C LYS A 123 -20.57 10.26 32.75
N LYS A 124 -20.57 11.34 31.97
CA LYS A 124 -19.87 12.59 32.28
C LYS A 124 -18.38 12.36 32.61
N LEU A 125 -17.75 11.46 31.85
CA LEU A 125 -16.31 11.19 31.89
C LEU A 125 -15.52 12.14 31.00
N LEU A 126 -16.17 12.65 29.95
CA LEU A 126 -15.65 13.68 29.06
C LEU A 126 -16.34 15.00 29.37
N HIS A 127 -15.59 16.10 29.24
CA HIS A 127 -16.15 17.44 29.21
C HIS A 127 -16.82 17.70 27.86
N ASP A 128 -17.78 18.63 27.82
CA ASP A 128 -18.52 18.93 26.59
C ASP A 128 -17.60 19.31 25.43
N VAL A 129 -16.54 20.09 25.69
CA VAL A 129 -15.53 20.44 24.67
C VAL A 129 -14.75 19.24 24.15
N GLU A 130 -14.47 18.24 25.00
CA GLU A 130 -13.77 17.02 24.60
C GLU A 130 -14.66 16.15 23.72
N VAL A 131 -15.96 16.11 24.01
CA VAL A 131 -16.96 15.42 23.19
C VAL A 131 -17.05 16.09 21.81
N VAL A 132 -17.20 17.42 21.75
CA VAL A 132 -17.28 18.17 20.50
C VAL A 132 -16.05 17.91 19.63
N ILE A 133 -14.84 17.97 20.19
CA ILE A 133 -13.61 17.71 19.42
C ILE A 133 -13.58 16.28 18.85
N LEU A 134 -14.01 15.27 19.62
CA LEU A 134 -14.05 13.89 19.15
C LEU A 134 -15.13 13.65 18.10
N GLU A 135 -16.26 14.36 18.20
CA GLU A 135 -17.34 14.35 17.20
C GLU A 135 -16.88 15.07 15.90
N ASP A 136 -16.23 16.24 15.98
CA ASP A 136 -15.66 16.95 14.84
C ASP A 136 -14.62 16.10 14.08
N TRP A 137 -13.72 15.42 14.81
CA TRP A 137 -12.76 14.50 14.21
C TRP A 137 -13.44 13.32 13.52
N TYR A 138 -14.52 12.81 14.11
CA TYR A 138 -15.31 11.74 13.52
C TYR A 138 -15.97 12.20 12.22
N ASP A 139 -16.65 13.35 12.23
CA ASP A 139 -17.33 13.90 11.05
C ASP A 139 -16.33 14.19 9.92
N TRP A 140 -15.16 14.74 10.24
CA TRP A 140 -14.08 14.92 9.28
C TRP A 140 -13.65 13.59 8.63
N CYS A 141 -13.56 12.49 9.41
CA CYS A 141 -13.24 11.17 8.87
C CYS A 141 -14.31 10.66 7.90
N ILE A 142 -15.60 10.89 8.20
CA ILE A 142 -16.71 10.50 7.31
C ILE A 142 -16.63 11.24 5.98
N GLU A 143 -16.34 12.54 6.01
CA GLU A 143 -16.36 13.38 4.81
C GLU A 143 -15.10 13.25 3.94
N ASN A 144 -13.93 13.00 4.56
CA ASN A 144 -12.64 13.18 3.89
C ASN A 144 -11.83 11.89 3.70
N ALA A 145 -12.24 10.76 4.29
CA ALA A 145 -11.49 9.52 4.21
C ALA A 145 -12.24 8.37 3.51
N ASP A 146 -11.47 7.50 2.85
CA ASP A 146 -11.99 6.28 2.21
C ASP A 146 -12.31 5.22 3.27
N ILE A 147 -13.47 5.37 3.91
CA ILE A 147 -13.96 4.49 4.98
C ILE A 147 -15.28 3.79 4.65
N GLU A 148 -15.65 3.77 3.36
CA GLU A 148 -16.87 3.10 2.87
C GLU A 148 -16.94 1.65 3.37
N THR A 149 -18.13 1.25 3.82
CA THR A 149 -18.39 -0.07 4.41
C THR A 149 -19.63 -0.65 3.74
N ASP A 150 -19.53 -1.90 3.27
CA ASP A 150 -20.61 -2.55 2.54
C ASP A 150 -21.50 -3.40 3.45
N LEU A 151 -20.99 -3.81 4.61
CA LEU A 151 -21.72 -4.67 5.55
C LEU A 151 -21.22 -4.48 6.99
N ILE A 152 -22.15 -4.45 7.95
CA ILE A 152 -21.85 -4.56 9.38
C ILE A 152 -22.37 -5.89 9.90
N VAL A 153 -21.52 -6.64 10.60
CA VAL A 153 -21.90 -7.86 11.32
C VAL A 153 -21.87 -7.56 12.81
N TYR A 154 -23.04 -7.43 13.42
CA TYR A 154 -23.19 -7.20 14.85
C TYR A 154 -23.28 -8.53 15.61
N LEU A 155 -22.21 -8.87 16.34
CA LEU A 155 -22.20 -9.99 17.28
C LEU A 155 -22.90 -9.57 18.58
N ARG A 156 -24.20 -9.84 18.66
CA ARG A 156 -25.03 -9.48 19.81
C ARG A 156 -24.91 -10.55 20.89
N THR A 157 -24.08 -10.30 21.91
CA THR A 157 -23.89 -11.18 23.07
C THR A 157 -24.43 -10.52 24.34
N SER A 158 -25.07 -11.32 25.20
CA SER A 158 -25.59 -10.82 26.49
C SER A 158 -24.47 -10.34 27.42
N PRO A 159 -24.70 -9.28 28.24
CA PRO A 159 -23.72 -8.75 29.19
C PRO A 159 -23.12 -9.79 30.13
N ASP A 160 -23.93 -10.74 30.59
CA ASP A 160 -23.48 -11.79 31.52
C ASP A 160 -22.52 -12.77 30.85
N VAL A 161 -22.80 -13.17 29.61
CA VAL A 161 -21.92 -14.05 28.82
C VAL A 161 -20.60 -13.34 28.49
N VAL A 162 -20.63 -12.07 28.06
CA VAL A 162 -19.37 -11.34 27.78
C VAL A 162 -18.55 -11.11 29.04
N TYR A 163 -19.19 -10.85 30.19
CA TYR A 163 -18.50 -10.71 31.47
C TYR A 163 -17.82 -12.01 31.90
N HIS A 164 -18.51 -13.15 31.73
CA HIS A 164 -17.91 -14.46 31.96
C HIS A 164 -16.71 -14.70 31.02
N ARG A 165 -16.87 -14.48 29.71
CA ARG A 165 -15.79 -14.65 28.72
C ARG A 165 -14.58 -13.77 29.03
N MET A 166 -14.81 -12.53 29.42
CA MET A 166 -13.77 -11.57 29.82
C MET A 166 -13.00 -12.06 31.05
N LYS A 167 -13.70 -12.57 32.08
CA LYS A 167 -13.06 -13.16 33.26
C LYS A 167 -12.23 -14.40 32.92
N THR A 168 -12.75 -15.29 32.08
CA THR A 168 -12.00 -16.49 31.64
C THR A 168 -10.74 -16.12 30.86
N ARG A 169 -10.78 -15.06 30.05
CA ARG A 169 -9.62 -14.56 29.30
C ARG A 169 -8.54 -13.93 30.19
N ALA A 170 -8.93 -13.41 31.36
CA ALA A 170 -8.03 -12.90 32.41
C ALA A 170 -6.97 -11.88 31.93
N ARG A 171 -7.34 -10.95 31.04
CA ARG A 171 -6.44 -9.83 30.68
C ARG A 171 -6.29 -8.88 31.87
N LYS A 172 -5.04 -8.51 32.18
CA LYS A 172 -4.69 -7.68 33.36
C LYS A 172 -5.48 -6.36 33.38
N GLU A 173 -5.52 -5.67 32.25
CA GLU A 173 -6.21 -4.38 32.10
C GLU A 173 -7.74 -4.47 32.18
N GLU A 174 -8.33 -5.63 31.91
CA GLU A 174 -9.79 -5.82 31.92
C GLU A 174 -10.33 -6.17 33.31
N SER A 175 -9.45 -6.34 34.31
CA SER A 175 -9.83 -6.62 35.69
C SER A 175 -10.68 -5.52 36.33
N LEU A 176 -10.52 -4.27 35.85
CA LEU A 176 -11.26 -3.09 36.32
C LEU A 176 -12.61 -2.89 35.60
N VAL A 177 -12.92 -3.72 34.59
CA VAL A 177 -14.15 -3.60 33.81
C VAL A 177 -15.32 -4.23 34.58
N SER A 178 -16.32 -3.40 34.90
CA SER A 178 -17.52 -3.85 35.62
C SER A 178 -18.58 -4.44 34.69
N LEU A 179 -19.41 -5.36 35.20
CA LEU A 179 -20.59 -5.86 34.49
C LEU A 179 -21.54 -4.72 34.09
N GLU A 180 -21.67 -3.71 34.95
CA GLU A 180 -22.53 -2.55 34.73
C GLU A 180 -22.06 -1.70 33.53
N TYR A 181 -20.73 -1.53 33.37
CA TYR A 181 -20.17 -0.91 32.18
C TYR A 181 -20.48 -1.72 30.91
N LEU A 182 -20.38 -3.05 30.97
CA LEU A 182 -20.71 -3.91 29.82
C LEU A 182 -22.20 -3.86 29.46
N LYS A 183 -23.11 -3.73 30.45
CA LYS A 183 -24.55 -3.51 30.22
C LYS A 183 -24.81 -2.19 29.50
N GLN A 184 -24.13 -1.12 29.89
CA GLN A 184 -24.27 0.19 29.25
C GLN A 184 -23.81 0.17 27.80
N LEU A 185 -22.63 -0.43 27.54
CA LEU A 185 -22.15 -0.60 26.17
C LEU A 185 -23.10 -1.48 25.36
N HIS A 186 -23.65 -2.54 25.93
CA HIS A 186 -24.63 -3.40 25.25
C HIS A 186 -25.85 -2.60 24.81
N ASN A 187 -26.44 -1.80 25.71
CA ASN A 187 -27.60 -0.98 25.39
C ASN A 187 -27.30 0.02 24.26
N ILE A 188 -26.14 0.68 24.28
CA ILE A 188 -25.75 1.62 23.22
C ILE A 188 -25.54 0.91 21.87
N HIS A 189 -24.94 -0.30 21.86
CA HIS A 189 -24.82 -1.08 20.63
C HIS A 189 -26.20 -1.53 20.12
N ASP A 190 -27.12 -1.91 21.00
CA ASP A 190 -28.48 -2.28 20.62
C ASP A 190 -29.25 -1.07 20.06
N GLU A 191 -29.20 0.09 20.71
CA GLU A 191 -29.78 1.35 20.22
C GLU A 191 -29.20 1.74 18.85
N TRP A 192 -27.92 1.46 18.59
CA TRP A 192 -27.28 1.78 17.31
C TRP A 192 -27.55 0.75 16.21
N LEU A 193 -27.27 -0.54 16.45
CA LEU A 193 -27.20 -1.57 15.40
C LEU A 193 -28.45 -2.45 15.33
N TYR A 194 -29.16 -2.62 16.44
CA TYR A 194 -30.33 -3.50 16.51
C TYR A 194 -31.64 -2.73 16.32
N TYR A 195 -31.87 -1.71 17.14
CA TYR A 195 -33.04 -0.84 17.05
C TYR A 195 -32.86 0.30 16.06
N GLN A 196 -31.61 0.68 15.75
CA GLN A 196 -31.25 1.74 14.80
C GLN A 196 -31.90 3.09 15.13
N THR A 197 -31.98 3.41 16.43
CA THR A 197 -32.61 4.64 16.95
C THR A 197 -31.62 5.73 17.34
N LEU A 198 -30.35 5.38 17.57
CA LEU A 198 -29.36 6.31 18.13
C LEU A 198 -28.52 7.03 17.07
N PHE A 199 -27.92 6.30 16.14
CA PHE A 199 -27.06 6.85 15.08
C PHE A 199 -27.47 6.31 13.72
N THR A 200 -27.18 7.06 12.67
CA THR A 200 -27.29 6.58 11.29
C THR A 200 -26.36 5.38 11.09
N VAL A 201 -26.90 4.33 10.47
CA VAL A 201 -26.15 3.12 10.18
C VAL A 201 -25.54 3.27 8.77
N PRO A 202 -24.21 3.14 8.60
CA PRO A 202 -23.54 3.43 7.33
C PRO A 202 -23.67 2.30 6.30
N ALA A 203 -24.13 1.11 6.71
CA ALA A 203 -24.23 -0.08 5.87
C ALA A 203 -25.33 -1.02 6.40
N PRO A 204 -25.84 -1.97 5.60
CA PRO A 204 -26.72 -3.03 6.09
C PRO A 204 -26.12 -3.78 7.29
N VAL A 205 -26.96 -4.17 8.26
CA VAL A 205 -26.53 -4.85 9.49
C VAL A 205 -27.06 -6.29 9.52
N ILE A 206 -26.16 -7.24 9.73
CA ILE A 206 -26.48 -8.61 10.13
C ILE A 206 -26.32 -8.72 11.63
N VAL A 207 -27.36 -9.19 12.31
CA VAL A 207 -27.30 -9.46 13.74
C VAL A 207 -27.14 -10.95 13.94
N LEU A 208 -26.03 -11.35 14.55
CA LEU A 208 -25.76 -12.75 14.90
C LEU A 208 -25.88 -12.92 16.41
N ASP A 209 -26.46 -14.04 16.83
CA ASP A 209 -26.51 -14.42 18.24
C ASP A 209 -25.11 -14.82 18.75
N GLY A 210 -24.42 -13.86 19.35
CA GLY A 210 -23.08 -14.03 19.88
C GLY A 210 -23.02 -14.87 21.16
N ASN A 211 -24.15 -15.36 21.70
CA ASN A 211 -24.17 -16.29 22.81
C ASN A 211 -23.86 -17.74 22.36
N LYS A 212 -24.08 -18.04 21.08
CA LYS A 212 -23.80 -19.35 20.47
C LYS A 212 -22.30 -19.63 20.30
N ASN A 213 -21.97 -20.87 19.95
CA ASN A 213 -20.61 -21.27 19.60
C ASN A 213 -20.21 -20.77 18.19
N LEU A 214 -18.92 -20.85 17.86
CA LEU A 214 -18.38 -20.33 16.60
C LEU A 214 -19.00 -21.02 15.37
N GLU A 215 -19.16 -22.34 15.41
CA GLU A 215 -19.68 -23.14 14.30
C GLU A 215 -21.12 -22.75 13.94
N GLU A 216 -21.96 -22.51 14.94
CA GLU A 216 -23.33 -22.04 14.77
C GLU A 216 -23.38 -20.61 14.23
N MET A 217 -22.54 -19.71 14.76
CA MET A 217 -22.48 -18.33 14.27
C MET A 217 -22.02 -18.26 12.81
N VAL A 218 -21.06 -19.09 12.41
CA VAL A 218 -20.58 -19.17 11.01
C VAL A 218 -21.68 -19.70 10.09
N LYS A 219 -22.43 -20.73 10.49
CA LYS A 219 -23.57 -21.23 9.72
C LYS A 219 -24.68 -20.18 9.58
N GLU A 220 -24.98 -19.46 10.65
CA GLU A 220 -25.98 -18.38 10.63
C GLU A 220 -25.54 -17.24 9.70
N PHE A 221 -24.24 -16.89 9.73
CA PHE A 221 -23.66 -15.93 8.80
C PHE A 221 -23.76 -16.37 7.35
N GLU A 222 -23.35 -17.60 7.01
CA GLU A 222 -23.43 -18.11 5.63
C GLU A 222 -24.89 -18.17 5.12
N ASN A 223 -25.85 -18.51 5.97
CA ASN A 223 -27.28 -18.49 5.59
C ASN A 223 -27.81 -17.07 5.32
N CYS A 224 -27.32 -16.07 6.04
CA CYS A 224 -27.73 -14.67 5.87
C CYS A 224 -27.00 -13.98 4.71
N LYS A 225 -25.79 -14.47 4.39
CA LYS A 225 -24.90 -13.92 3.37
C LYS A 225 -25.54 -13.91 1.98
N ASP A 226 -26.15 -15.02 1.56
CA ASP A 226 -26.75 -15.14 0.22
C ASP A 226 -27.89 -14.14 0.02
N GLN A 227 -28.78 -13.99 1.01
CA GLN A 227 -29.90 -13.04 0.98
C GLN A 227 -29.44 -11.58 0.91
N ILE A 228 -28.28 -11.27 1.48
CA ILE A 228 -27.72 -9.92 1.49
C ILE A 228 -26.93 -9.64 0.22
N TYR A 229 -26.22 -10.62 -0.34
CA TYR A 229 -25.68 -10.49 -1.69
C TYR A 229 -26.79 -10.29 -2.72
N GLU A 230 -27.95 -10.91 -2.54
CA GLU A 230 -29.12 -10.66 -3.39
C GLU A 230 -29.70 -9.27 -3.17
N LYS A 231 -29.92 -8.83 -1.93
CA LYS A 231 -30.39 -7.45 -1.65
C LYS A 231 -29.42 -6.37 -2.12
N LEU A 232 -28.11 -6.56 -1.95
CA LEU A 232 -27.09 -5.63 -2.45
C LEU A 232 -27.07 -5.62 -3.98
N LYS A 233 -27.29 -6.76 -4.64
CA LYS A 233 -27.51 -6.79 -6.09
C LYS A 233 -28.80 -6.07 -6.46
N GLU A 234 -29.90 -6.28 -5.75
CA GLU A 234 -31.18 -5.61 -6.01
C GLU A 234 -31.09 -4.10 -5.82
N ASP A 235 -30.42 -3.60 -4.78
CA ASP A 235 -30.21 -2.16 -4.55
C ASP A 235 -29.31 -1.56 -5.63
N VAL A 236 -28.30 -2.29 -6.10
CA VAL A 236 -27.48 -1.90 -7.27
C VAL A 236 -28.30 -1.93 -8.58
N ASN A 237 -29.22 -2.90 -8.72
CA ASN A 237 -30.08 -3.05 -9.90
C ASN A 237 -31.27 -2.07 -9.90
N GLN A 238 -31.69 -1.59 -8.74
CA GLN A 238 -32.71 -0.55 -8.56
C GLN A 238 -32.09 0.85 -8.67
N ALA A 239 -30.83 1.01 -8.25
CA ALA A 239 -30.04 2.22 -8.48
C ALA A 239 -29.61 2.37 -9.95
N ASP A 240 -29.52 1.26 -10.71
CA ASP A 240 -29.11 1.30 -12.12
C ASP A 240 -29.87 0.27 -13.00
N PRO A 241 -30.76 0.74 -13.92
CA PRO A 241 -31.55 -0.11 -14.82
C PRO A 241 -30.74 -1.07 -15.71
N TRP A 242 -29.43 -0.84 -15.85
CA TRP A 242 -28.54 -1.59 -16.74
C TRP A 242 -28.29 -3.04 -16.32
N TRP A 243 -28.36 -3.36 -15.03
CA TRP A 243 -28.07 -4.71 -14.54
C TRP A 243 -29.14 -5.75 -14.87
N GLN A 244 -30.39 -5.32 -15.12
CA GLN A 244 -31.46 -6.21 -15.57
C GLN A 244 -31.17 -6.80 -16.96
N ILE A 245 -30.45 -6.05 -17.79
CA ILE A 245 -30.09 -6.43 -19.17
C ILE A 245 -28.92 -7.42 -19.18
N VAL A 246 -27.95 -7.27 -18.27
CA VAL A 246 -26.79 -8.15 -18.14
C VAL A 246 -27.18 -9.56 -17.65
N ASN A 247 -28.16 -9.67 -16.74
CA ASN A 247 -28.65 -10.98 -16.28
C ASN A 247 -29.47 -11.73 -17.34
N ARG A 248 -30.19 -11.02 -18.21
CA ARG A 248 -30.90 -11.64 -19.36
C ARG A 248 -29.94 -12.32 -20.33
N LYS A 249 -28.82 -11.66 -20.65
CA LYS A 249 -27.76 -12.24 -21.51
C LYS A 249 -27.06 -13.44 -20.87
N LYS A 250 -26.88 -13.47 -19.54
CA LYS A 250 -26.28 -14.62 -18.85
C LYS A 250 -27.19 -15.86 -18.84
N ALA A 251 -28.50 -15.67 -18.73
CA ALA A 251 -29.46 -16.77 -18.84
C ALA A 251 -29.46 -17.35 -20.27
N GLU A 252 -29.42 -16.51 -21.31
CA GLU A 252 -29.31 -16.95 -22.71
C GLU A 252 -28.01 -17.73 -22.99
N ILE A 253 -26.89 -17.35 -22.37
CA ILE A 253 -25.60 -18.04 -22.53
C ILE A 253 -25.57 -19.39 -21.79
N THR A 254 -26.37 -19.57 -20.74
CA THR A 254 -26.41 -20.83 -19.97
C THR A 254 -27.24 -21.90 -20.68
N TYR A 255 -28.29 -21.51 -21.43
CA TYR A 255 -29.09 -22.43 -22.23
C TYR A 255 -28.46 -22.84 -23.57
N MET A 256 -27.31 -22.27 -23.95
CA MET A 256 -26.65 -22.53 -25.24
C MET A 256 -25.36 -23.37 -25.14
N ASN A 257 -25.00 -23.86 -23.94
CA ASN A 257 -23.74 -24.59 -23.72
C ASN A 257 -23.90 -26.08 -23.35
N GLU A 258 -25.09 -26.68 -23.49
CA GLU A 258 -25.31 -28.10 -23.15
C GLU A 258 -25.66 -29.03 -24.32
N GLU A 259 -25.75 -28.56 -25.58
CA GLU A 259 -25.91 -29.46 -26.72
C GLU A 259 -24.97 -29.06 -27.86
N GLU A 260 -23.94 -29.88 -28.09
CA GLU A 260 -23.51 -30.39 -29.41
C GLU A 260 -22.08 -30.92 -29.36
N THR A 261 -21.95 -32.21 -29.07
CA THR A 261 -20.91 -33.04 -29.68
C THR A 261 -21.62 -34.23 -30.30
N LEU A 262 -21.65 -34.31 -31.64
CA LEU A 262 -21.46 -35.52 -32.46
C LEU A 262 -21.86 -35.28 -33.94
N ASN A 263 -20.97 -35.75 -34.81
CA ASN A 263 -21.18 -36.37 -36.13
C ASN A 263 -21.23 -35.55 -37.46
N GLU A 264 -20.19 -35.83 -38.26
CA GLU A 264 -20.22 -36.38 -39.63
C GLU A 264 -20.49 -35.49 -40.87
N SER A 265 -19.39 -35.29 -41.62
CA SER A 265 -19.13 -35.59 -43.05
C SER A 265 -19.94 -35.00 -44.22
N ASN A 266 -19.15 -34.52 -45.20
CA ASN A 266 -19.31 -34.50 -46.67
C ASN A 266 -20.54 -33.83 -47.31
N GLU A 267 -20.32 -32.81 -48.17
CA GLU A 267 -20.32 -32.94 -49.64
C GLU A 267 -20.12 -31.58 -50.36
N ASN A 268 -19.40 -31.63 -51.48
CA ASN A 268 -19.24 -30.60 -52.51
C ASN A 268 -20.52 -30.48 -53.38
N CYS A 269 -20.83 -29.31 -53.94
CA CYS A 269 -20.95 -29.12 -55.41
C CYS A 269 -21.18 -27.65 -55.80
N SER A 270 -20.85 -27.36 -57.06
CA SER A 270 -20.64 -26.06 -57.69
C SER A 270 -21.75 -25.65 -58.68
N ASP A 271 -21.67 -24.38 -59.08
CA ASP A 271 -22.05 -23.77 -60.38
C ASP A 271 -23.54 -23.57 -60.78
N ILE A 272 -23.88 -22.36 -61.26
CA ILE A 272 -24.08 -21.98 -62.69
C ILE A 272 -24.86 -20.65 -62.82
N ILE A 273 -24.38 -19.82 -63.75
CA ILE A 273 -24.78 -18.48 -64.21
C ILE A 273 -25.87 -18.55 -65.32
N THR A 274 -26.67 -17.48 -65.51
CA THR A 274 -27.15 -16.88 -66.80
C THR A 274 -28.24 -15.83 -66.46
N GLU A 275 -28.27 -14.54 -66.81
CA GLU A 275 -27.87 -13.63 -67.92
C GLU A 275 -29.01 -13.31 -68.93
N THR A 276 -29.05 -12.03 -69.36
CA THR A 276 -29.75 -11.37 -70.51
C THR A 276 -31.17 -10.80 -70.28
N SER A 277 -31.40 -9.46 -70.30
CA SER A 277 -31.54 -8.44 -71.40
C SER A 277 -33.05 -8.09 -71.59
N ASP A 278 -33.58 -6.94 -72.00
CA ASP A 278 -33.14 -5.77 -72.78
C ASP A 278 -34.18 -4.60 -72.66
N GLN A 279 -33.69 -3.36 -72.88
CA GLN A 279 -34.26 -2.25 -73.68
C GLN A 279 -35.50 -1.38 -73.33
N LEU A 280 -35.17 -0.09 -73.07
CA LEU A 280 -35.49 1.15 -73.85
C LEU A 280 -36.73 2.06 -73.58
N LEU A 281 -36.37 3.34 -73.29
CA LEU A 281 -36.84 4.66 -73.81
C LEU A 281 -38.17 5.29 -73.34
N SER A 282 -38.11 6.45 -72.66
CA SER A 282 -38.14 7.78 -73.32
C SER A 282 -38.20 8.99 -72.35
N THR A 283 -37.32 9.98 -72.59
CA THR A 283 -37.47 11.47 -72.58
C THR A 283 -38.04 12.20 -71.34
N GLN A 284 -37.56 13.36 -70.85
CA GLN A 284 -36.61 14.39 -71.31
C GLN A 284 -36.45 15.51 -70.23
N PHE A 285 -35.37 16.32 -70.36
CA PHE A 285 -35.02 17.64 -69.76
C PHE A 285 -34.29 17.68 -68.39
N TYR A 286 -32.95 17.74 -68.29
CA TYR A 286 -31.90 18.76 -68.61
C TYR A 286 -31.73 19.92 -67.60
N PHE A 287 -30.67 19.84 -66.78
CA PHE A 287 -29.46 20.72 -66.76
C PHE A 287 -28.45 20.07 -65.77
N THR A 288 -27.51 19.22 -66.21
CA THR A 288 -26.08 19.50 -66.53
C THR A 288 -25.30 20.19 -65.41
N GLN A 289 -24.10 19.78 -64.96
CA GLN A 289 -23.05 18.82 -65.37
C GLN A 289 -21.97 18.92 -64.24
N PHE A 290 -21.08 18.00 -63.89
CA PHE A 290 -20.47 16.88 -64.58
C PHE A 290 -19.88 15.89 -63.54
N ASP A 291 -20.08 14.61 -63.80
CA ASP A 291 -19.73 13.43 -63.00
C ASP A 291 -18.24 13.06 -62.92
N LYS A 292 -17.92 12.23 -61.91
CA LYS A 292 -17.31 10.91 -62.15
C LYS A 292 -17.72 9.92 -61.05
N SER A 293 -18.53 8.94 -61.42
CA SER A 293 -19.01 7.84 -60.60
C SER A 293 -18.02 6.67 -60.54
N PHE A 294 -17.90 6.09 -59.34
CA PHE A 294 -17.76 4.67 -59.00
C PHE A 294 -16.79 3.77 -59.80
N GLN A 295 -15.76 3.28 -59.09
CA GLN A 295 -15.31 1.89 -59.23
C GLN A 295 -15.20 1.24 -57.85
N ASN A 296 -15.99 0.18 -57.67
CA ASN A 296 -15.73 -0.86 -56.68
C ASN A 296 -14.47 -1.60 -57.15
N THR A 297 -13.32 -1.31 -56.53
CA THR A 297 -12.09 -2.09 -56.72
C THR A 297 -11.27 -2.07 -55.43
N LYS A 298 -11.04 -3.29 -54.92
CA LYS A 298 -9.93 -3.72 -54.05
C LYS A 298 -9.94 -3.22 -52.59
N GLN A 299 -9.90 -4.20 -51.69
CA GLN A 299 -9.24 -4.09 -50.39
C GLN A 299 -7.86 -3.44 -50.58
N GLU A 300 -7.75 -2.15 -50.28
CA GLU A 300 -6.46 -1.52 -50.01
C GLU A 300 -6.28 -1.53 -48.49
N HIS A 301 -5.26 -2.26 -48.04
CA HIS A 301 -4.72 -2.15 -46.70
C HIS A 301 -4.45 -0.68 -46.38
N VAL A 302 -5.28 -0.07 -45.52
CA VAL A 302 -4.98 1.21 -44.89
C VAL A 302 -3.74 0.97 -44.02
N LYS A 303 -2.64 1.67 -44.31
CA LYS A 303 -1.36 1.48 -43.60
C LYS A 303 -1.49 1.97 -42.15
N ASN A 304 -1.24 1.10 -41.17
CA ASN A 304 -1.16 1.41 -39.73
C ASN A 304 -0.28 2.65 -39.41
N PHE A 305 0.70 2.95 -40.28
CA PHE A 305 1.60 4.09 -40.14
C PHE A 305 0.88 5.44 -40.31
N ASP A 306 -0.09 5.54 -41.22
CA ASP A 306 -0.80 6.79 -41.50
C ASP A 306 -1.75 7.14 -40.36
N ILE A 307 -2.37 6.13 -39.72
CA ILE A 307 -3.22 6.32 -38.54
C ILE A 307 -2.38 6.77 -37.33
N THR A 308 -1.18 6.21 -37.15
CA THR A 308 -0.30 6.56 -36.03
C THR A 308 0.15 8.03 -36.09
N GLU A 309 0.59 8.51 -37.26
CA GLU A 309 1.01 9.91 -37.42
C GLU A 309 -0.18 10.87 -37.28
N TYR A 310 -1.35 10.52 -37.83
CA TYR A 310 -2.56 11.32 -37.68
C TYR A 310 -2.99 11.49 -36.21
N LEU A 311 -3.01 10.39 -35.44
CA LEU A 311 -3.34 10.45 -34.01
C LEU A 311 -2.27 11.20 -33.21
N LEU A 312 -1.00 11.10 -33.59
CA LEU A 312 0.09 11.85 -32.97
C LEU A 312 -0.07 13.35 -33.21
N GLU A 313 -0.29 13.78 -34.45
CA GLU A 313 -0.53 15.19 -34.79
C GLU A 313 -1.75 15.74 -34.04
N GLY A 314 -2.84 14.97 -33.98
CA GLY A 314 -4.05 15.36 -33.25
C GLY A 314 -3.84 15.50 -31.73
N LEU A 315 -3.00 14.67 -31.13
CA LEU A 315 -2.71 14.71 -29.68
C LEU A 315 -1.64 15.75 -29.30
N GLU A 316 -0.71 16.08 -30.18
CA GLU A 316 0.35 17.07 -29.92
C GLU A 316 -0.08 18.53 -30.14
N CYS A 317 -1.30 18.74 -30.66
CA CYS A 317 -1.88 20.08 -30.79
C CYS A 317 -2.36 20.66 -29.44
N PRO A 318 -2.35 22.00 -29.25
CA PRO A 318 -3.02 22.63 -28.12
C PRO A 318 -4.52 22.31 -28.12
N ASN A 319 -5.05 21.78 -27.01
CA ASN A 319 -6.41 21.24 -26.89
C ASN A 319 -6.72 20.03 -27.80
N GLY A 320 -5.67 19.29 -28.19
CA GLY A 320 -5.79 18.05 -28.95
C GLY A 320 -6.69 17.01 -28.28
N LYS A 321 -7.34 16.18 -29.10
CA LYS A 321 -8.17 15.06 -28.65
C LYS A 321 -7.89 13.82 -29.47
N LEU A 322 -7.99 12.65 -28.85
CA LEU A 322 -7.91 11.38 -29.56
C LEU A 322 -9.16 11.21 -30.43
N ASP A 323 -8.97 11.08 -31.75
CA ASP A 323 -10.05 10.79 -32.70
C ASP A 323 -10.37 9.29 -32.69
N LEU A 324 -11.47 8.95 -32.03
CA LEU A 324 -11.91 7.56 -31.85
C LEU A 324 -12.48 6.93 -33.12
N ASN A 325 -12.91 7.74 -34.09
CA ASN A 325 -13.51 7.24 -35.34
C ASN A 325 -12.49 6.45 -36.17
N GLN A 326 -11.21 6.85 -36.11
CA GLN A 326 -10.12 6.14 -36.78
C GLN A 326 -9.78 4.81 -36.10
N LEU A 327 -10.31 4.56 -34.90
CA LEU A 327 -10.06 3.37 -34.09
C LEU A 327 -11.23 2.37 -34.11
N GLU A 328 -12.35 2.68 -34.78
CA GLU A 328 -13.56 1.85 -34.72
C GLU A 328 -13.41 0.52 -35.47
N ASN A 329 -12.71 0.54 -36.61
CA ASN A 329 -12.57 -0.59 -37.53
C ASN A 329 -11.25 -1.36 -37.39
N LEU A 330 -10.45 -1.07 -36.37
CA LEU A 330 -9.17 -1.75 -36.14
C LEU A 330 -9.38 -3.05 -35.35
N THR A 331 -8.59 -4.07 -35.68
CA THR A 331 -8.44 -5.24 -34.81
C THR A 331 -7.64 -4.88 -33.57
N ASP A 332 -7.79 -5.66 -32.48
CA ASP A 332 -7.04 -5.43 -31.23
C ASP A 332 -5.52 -5.47 -31.45
N ILE A 333 -5.05 -6.31 -32.39
CA ILE A 333 -3.62 -6.45 -32.72
C ILE A 333 -3.09 -5.18 -33.39
N GLU A 334 -3.81 -4.65 -34.39
CA GLU A 334 -3.44 -3.42 -35.08
C GLU A 334 -3.51 -2.21 -34.13
N PHE A 335 -4.51 -2.19 -33.24
CA PHE A 335 -4.64 -1.15 -32.25
C PHE A 335 -3.46 -1.14 -31.25
N ILE A 336 -3.05 -2.31 -30.75
CA ILE A 336 -1.88 -2.43 -29.85
C ILE A 336 -0.61 -1.93 -30.56
N GLU A 337 -0.40 -2.26 -31.84
CA GLU A 337 0.76 -1.79 -32.61
C GLU A 337 0.81 -0.26 -32.71
N ILE A 338 -0.32 0.37 -33.02
CA ILE A 338 -0.45 1.83 -33.10
C ILE A 338 -0.19 2.47 -31.72
N ILE A 339 -0.77 1.92 -30.65
CA ILE A 339 -0.57 2.44 -29.29
C ILE A 339 0.89 2.30 -28.82
N CYS A 340 1.57 1.21 -29.16
CA CYS A 340 3.00 1.04 -28.85
C CYS A 340 3.90 2.02 -29.63
N ASN A 341 3.51 2.40 -30.85
CA ASN A 341 4.24 3.43 -31.60
C ASN A 341 3.96 4.85 -31.08
N LEU A 342 2.73 5.11 -30.66
CA LEU A 342 2.34 6.35 -29.98
C LEU A 342 3.08 6.52 -28.64
N GLU A 343 3.23 5.45 -27.85
CA GLU A 343 4.02 5.47 -26.61
C GLU A 343 5.44 6.01 -26.85
N LYS A 344 6.11 5.55 -27.90
CA LYS A 344 7.49 5.99 -28.19
C LYS A 344 7.58 7.47 -28.58
N LYS A 345 6.55 8.01 -29.23
CA LYS A 345 6.56 9.35 -29.84
C LYS A 345 5.86 10.44 -29.01
N LEU A 346 4.91 10.09 -28.15
CA LEU A 346 4.12 11.07 -27.40
C LEU A 346 4.95 11.86 -26.38
N SER A 347 4.76 13.17 -26.40
CA SER A 347 5.26 14.14 -25.42
C SER A 347 4.39 14.19 -24.17
N THR A 348 4.80 14.98 -23.18
CA THR A 348 4.00 15.21 -21.96
C THR A 348 2.67 15.90 -22.27
N LEU A 349 2.63 16.75 -23.31
CA LEU A 349 1.41 17.42 -23.78
C LEU A 349 0.45 16.42 -24.42
N GLY A 350 0.96 15.55 -25.31
CA GLY A 350 0.18 14.47 -25.90
C GLY A 350 -0.43 13.54 -24.85
N ILE A 351 0.34 13.20 -23.81
CA ILE A 351 -0.15 12.33 -22.72
C ILE A 351 -1.28 13.01 -21.95
N TYR A 352 -1.14 14.31 -21.67
CA TYR A 352 -2.19 15.09 -21.01
C TYR A 352 -3.48 15.13 -21.85
N ASN A 353 -3.37 15.42 -23.15
CA ASN A 353 -4.50 15.47 -24.07
C ASN A 353 -5.18 14.09 -24.23
N LEU A 354 -4.40 13.02 -24.22
CA LEU A 354 -4.90 11.64 -24.21
C LEU A 354 -5.70 11.36 -22.93
N CYS A 355 -5.14 11.64 -21.75
CA CYS A 355 -5.84 11.46 -20.47
C CYS A 355 -7.10 12.33 -20.38
N TYR A 356 -7.06 13.56 -20.88
CA TYR A 356 -8.22 14.43 -20.97
C TYR A 356 -9.31 13.85 -21.88
N THR A 357 -8.92 13.24 -23.00
CA THR A 357 -9.85 12.56 -23.90
C THR A 357 -10.47 11.34 -23.22
N MET A 358 -9.66 10.50 -22.54
CA MET A 358 -10.14 9.35 -21.78
C MET A 358 -11.13 9.72 -20.67
N ASN A 359 -10.92 10.86 -20.01
CA ASN A 359 -11.85 11.39 -19.01
C ASN A 359 -13.19 11.85 -19.60
N ASN A 360 -13.25 12.12 -20.91
CA ASN A 360 -14.47 12.52 -21.61
C ASN A 360 -15.05 11.43 -22.54
N MET A 361 -14.48 10.22 -22.54
CA MET A 361 -15.01 9.08 -23.30
C MET A 361 -16.35 8.60 -22.75
N THR A 362 -17.21 8.12 -23.65
CA THR A 362 -18.43 7.40 -23.26
C THR A 362 -18.09 6.07 -22.59
N LEU A 363 -19.06 5.47 -21.88
CA LEU A 363 -18.85 4.19 -21.19
C LEU A 363 -18.41 3.08 -22.15
N GLU A 364 -19.00 3.02 -23.34
CA GLU A 364 -18.70 2.03 -24.38
C GLU A 364 -17.28 2.22 -24.95
N GLN A 365 -16.88 3.47 -25.22
CA GLN A 365 -15.52 3.79 -25.67
C GLN A 365 -14.47 3.45 -24.62
N ARG A 366 -14.75 3.69 -23.33
CA ARG A 366 -13.84 3.30 -22.24
C ARG A 366 -13.70 1.78 -22.14
N MET A 367 -14.79 1.03 -22.29
CA MET A 367 -14.73 -0.43 -22.28
C MET A 367 -13.89 -0.99 -23.42
N LYS A 368 -13.95 -0.36 -24.61
CA LYS A 368 -13.21 -0.82 -25.80
C LYS A 368 -11.72 -0.42 -25.77
N TYR A 369 -11.39 0.80 -25.34
CA TYR A 369 -10.05 1.36 -25.56
C TYR A 369 -9.19 1.54 -24.30
N ALA A 370 -9.79 1.65 -23.10
CA ALA A 370 -9.05 2.08 -21.92
C ALA A 370 -8.00 1.06 -21.45
N GLU A 371 -8.31 -0.24 -21.52
CA GLU A 371 -7.39 -1.30 -21.07
C GLU A 371 -6.09 -1.29 -21.89
N ILE A 372 -6.20 -1.19 -23.22
CA ILE A 372 -5.06 -1.18 -24.13
C ILE A 372 -4.24 0.11 -23.97
N LEU A 373 -4.90 1.28 -23.89
CA LEU A 373 -4.24 2.57 -23.67
C LEU A 373 -3.48 2.63 -22.33
N HIS A 374 -4.08 2.09 -21.25
CA HIS A 374 -3.42 2.05 -19.95
C HIS A 374 -2.24 1.09 -19.94
N THR A 375 -2.42 -0.12 -20.47
CA THR A 375 -1.41 -1.19 -20.40
C THR A 375 -0.22 -0.92 -21.29
N HIS A 376 -0.46 -0.48 -22.53
CA HIS A 376 0.60 -0.39 -23.55
C HIS A 376 1.19 1.01 -23.72
N LEU A 377 0.61 2.07 -23.15
CA LEU A 377 1.12 3.44 -23.28
C LEU A 377 1.34 4.14 -21.94
N LEU A 378 0.33 4.24 -21.08
CA LEU A 378 0.44 5.03 -19.85
C LEU A 378 1.29 4.36 -18.77
N LEU A 379 1.14 3.04 -18.58
CA LEU A 379 1.88 2.28 -17.57
C LEU A 379 3.40 2.28 -17.84
N PRO A 380 3.90 1.97 -19.05
CA PRO A 380 5.34 2.04 -19.36
C PRO A 380 5.95 3.43 -19.10
N LYS A 381 5.28 4.51 -19.53
CA LYS A 381 5.73 5.89 -19.31
C LYS A 381 5.80 6.26 -17.83
N SER A 382 4.79 5.85 -17.05
CA SER A 382 4.75 6.15 -15.61
C SER A 382 5.83 5.40 -14.82
N LEU A 383 6.04 4.11 -15.13
CA LEU A 383 7.10 3.30 -14.53
C LEU A 383 8.49 3.84 -14.86
N LYS A 384 8.74 4.19 -16.12
CA LYS A 384 10.01 4.80 -16.53
C LYS A 384 10.31 6.07 -15.74
N LYS A 385 9.32 6.96 -15.59
CA LYS A 385 9.46 8.21 -14.82
C LYS A 385 9.73 7.94 -13.33
N GLU A 386 9.09 6.93 -12.75
CA GLU A 386 9.33 6.55 -11.35
C GLU A 386 10.72 5.92 -11.14
N ILE A 387 11.19 5.10 -12.09
CA ILE A 387 12.56 4.55 -12.07
C ILE A 387 13.58 5.68 -12.13
N GLU A 388 13.42 6.62 -13.07
CA GLU A 388 14.28 7.80 -13.21
C GLU A 388 14.28 8.64 -11.92
N ARG A 389 13.10 8.92 -11.36
CA ARG A 389 12.96 9.63 -10.07
C ARG A 389 13.68 8.91 -8.93
N ARG A 390 13.61 7.57 -8.86
CA ARG A 390 14.30 6.79 -7.83
C ARG A 390 15.81 6.82 -8.01
N ILE A 391 16.29 6.77 -9.26
CA ILE A 391 17.71 6.92 -9.58
C ILE A 391 18.22 8.30 -9.16
N GLU A 392 17.45 9.37 -9.39
CA GLU A 392 17.80 10.74 -8.96
C GLU A 392 17.91 10.91 -7.42
N VAL A 393 17.28 10.02 -6.64
CA VAL A 393 17.35 10.05 -5.18
C VAL A 393 18.60 9.32 -4.65
N ILE A 394 19.22 8.43 -5.43
CA ILE A 394 20.40 7.64 -5.02
C ILE A 394 21.54 8.54 -4.49
N PRO A 395 21.90 9.67 -5.14
CA PRO A 395 22.96 10.57 -4.64
C PRO A 395 22.65 11.23 -3.29
N LYS A 396 21.38 11.25 -2.84
CA LYS A 396 20.93 11.88 -1.59
C LYS A 396 20.92 10.93 -0.40
N ILE A 397 21.22 9.64 -0.60
CA ILE A 397 21.24 8.63 0.46
C ILE A 397 22.48 8.87 1.35
N GLN A 398 22.26 9.37 2.56
CA GLN A 398 23.32 9.67 3.54
C GLN A 398 23.61 8.51 4.51
N TYR A 399 22.76 7.49 4.53
CA TYR A 399 22.81 6.41 5.51
C TYR A 399 22.49 5.06 4.87
N GLU A 400 23.38 4.09 5.03
CA GLU A 400 23.10 2.69 4.70
C GLU A 400 22.42 2.01 5.91
N PRO A 401 21.34 1.22 5.75
CA PRO A 401 20.60 0.58 6.85
C PRO A 401 21.35 -0.62 7.46
N GLN A 402 21.37 -0.79 8.79
CA GLN A 402 21.96 -1.96 9.47
C GLN A 402 20.95 -3.11 9.45
N LEU A 403 21.37 -4.30 8.99
CA LEU A 403 20.44 -5.31 8.51
C LEU A 403 20.10 -6.39 9.55
N ILE A 404 21.02 -6.75 10.44
CA ILE A 404 20.92 -7.88 11.39
C ILE A 404 20.55 -7.44 12.82
N SER A 405 20.51 -6.15 13.13
CA SER A 405 20.17 -5.64 14.48
C SER A 405 18.72 -5.86 14.91
N ASP A 406 17.87 -6.41 14.05
CA ASP A 406 16.49 -6.78 14.41
C ASP A 406 16.49 -8.17 15.08
N PRO A 407 16.16 -8.29 16.38
CA PRO A 407 16.09 -9.58 17.10
C PRO A 407 15.03 -10.55 16.55
N ARG A 408 14.33 -10.21 15.46
CA ARG A 408 13.46 -11.11 14.71
C ARG A 408 14.20 -11.98 13.68
N LEU A 409 15.47 -11.68 13.39
CA LEU A 409 16.35 -12.52 12.55
C LEU A 409 17.03 -13.66 13.34
N ILE A 410 16.54 -13.94 14.57
CA ILE A 410 17.00 -15.08 15.37
C ILE A 410 16.69 -16.38 14.61
N LEU A 411 17.77 -17.00 14.13
CA LEU A 411 17.77 -18.35 13.59
C LEU A 411 17.15 -19.33 14.60
N THR A 412 16.20 -20.14 14.17
CA THR A 412 15.72 -21.29 14.95
C THR A 412 16.89 -22.22 15.27
N PRO A 413 17.06 -22.72 16.52
CA PRO A 413 18.29 -23.38 16.98
C PRO A 413 18.71 -24.69 16.27
N ARG A 414 17.98 -25.14 15.24
CA ARG A 414 18.20 -26.42 14.53
C ARG A 414 17.87 -26.40 13.02
N GLY A 415 17.80 -25.22 12.39
CA GLY A 415 17.50 -25.09 10.96
C GLY A 415 18.74 -24.72 10.12
N HIS A 416 18.82 -25.20 8.88
CA HIS A 416 19.83 -24.77 7.92
C HIS A 416 19.70 -23.26 7.66
N VAL A 417 20.81 -22.52 7.76
CA VAL A 417 20.81 -21.07 7.54
C VAL A 417 20.53 -20.78 6.06
N PRO A 418 19.53 -19.95 5.71
CA PRO A 418 19.28 -19.60 4.32
C PRO A 418 20.43 -18.81 3.69
N PRO A 419 20.76 -19.00 2.40
CA PRO A 419 21.85 -18.28 1.72
C PRO A 419 21.78 -16.75 1.84
N HIS A 420 20.58 -16.16 1.80
CA HIS A 420 20.40 -14.71 1.93
C HIS A 420 20.87 -14.16 3.29
N TYR A 421 20.90 -14.97 4.34
CA TYR A 421 21.41 -14.55 5.65
C TYR A 421 22.90 -14.20 5.61
N TYR A 422 23.69 -14.98 4.86
CA TYR A 422 25.12 -14.73 4.68
C TYR A 422 25.38 -13.43 3.90
N ARG A 423 24.50 -13.08 2.96
CA ARG A 423 24.56 -11.79 2.26
C ARG A 423 24.34 -10.61 3.21
N LEU A 424 23.32 -10.69 4.08
CA LEU A 424 23.07 -9.67 5.09
C LEU A 424 24.26 -9.51 6.03
N LYS A 425 24.90 -10.63 6.39
CA LYS A 425 26.04 -10.65 7.31
C LYS A 425 27.28 -9.97 6.70
N ALA A 426 27.57 -10.25 5.43
CA ALA A 426 28.65 -9.57 4.71
C ALA A 426 28.43 -8.04 4.61
N VAL A 427 27.17 -7.59 4.49
CA VAL A 427 26.85 -6.15 4.48
C VAL A 427 27.09 -5.47 5.83
N ASP A 428 26.69 -6.11 6.92
CA ASP A 428 26.93 -5.58 8.27
C ASP A 428 28.40 -5.71 8.72
N ASP A 429 29.12 -6.71 8.24
CA ASP A 429 30.55 -6.89 8.49
C ASP A 429 31.35 -5.69 7.94
N VAL A 430 31.06 -5.19 6.72
CA VAL A 430 31.69 -3.98 6.17
C VAL A 430 31.47 -2.76 7.05
N LYS A 431 30.27 -2.59 7.61
CA LYS A 431 29.99 -1.48 8.54
C LYS A 431 30.79 -1.59 9.83
N THR A 432 30.96 -2.81 10.32
CA THR A 432 31.77 -3.10 11.50
C THR A 432 33.24 -2.75 11.22
N LEU A 433 33.75 -3.09 10.03
CA LEU A 433 35.09 -2.71 9.58
C LEU A 433 35.25 -1.18 9.49
N GLU A 434 34.30 -0.49 8.87
CA GLU A 434 34.30 0.97 8.75
C GLU A 434 34.25 1.69 10.10
N ALA A 435 33.42 1.21 11.02
CA ALA A 435 33.31 1.75 12.37
C ALA A 435 34.63 1.62 13.14
N GLU A 436 35.30 0.48 13.03
CA GLU A 436 36.59 0.28 13.70
C GLU A 436 37.72 1.09 13.04
N ILE A 437 37.73 1.27 11.71
CA ILE A 437 38.68 2.19 11.05
C ILE A 437 38.45 3.63 11.54
N THR A 438 37.20 4.07 11.58
CA THR A 438 36.81 5.44 11.96
C THR A 438 37.11 5.73 13.44
N LYS A 439 37.11 4.70 14.30
CA LYS A 439 37.46 4.82 15.73
C LYS A 439 38.85 5.40 15.97
N TYR A 440 39.79 5.18 15.04
CA TYR A 440 41.16 5.68 15.16
C TYR A 440 41.33 7.08 14.56
N ASP A 441 40.62 7.39 13.47
CA ASP A 441 40.58 8.71 12.85
C ASP A 441 39.21 8.98 12.22
N ASN A 442 38.46 9.93 12.81
CA ASN A 442 37.14 10.34 12.32
C ASN A 442 37.17 10.91 10.89
N CYS A 443 38.33 11.35 10.39
CA CYS A 443 38.50 11.84 9.02
C CYS A 443 38.51 10.70 7.99
N LEU A 444 38.67 9.45 8.42
CA LEU A 444 38.64 8.27 7.56
C LEU A 444 37.22 7.70 7.39
N ARG A 445 36.17 8.46 7.69
CA ARG A 445 34.81 7.99 7.46
C ARG A 445 34.50 7.99 5.96
N ARG A 446 34.17 6.81 5.41
CA ARG A 446 33.70 6.67 4.01
C ARG A 446 32.34 7.32 3.82
N HIS A 447 32.17 8.10 2.75
CA HIS A 447 30.84 8.57 2.32
C HIS A 447 30.10 7.44 1.57
N PRO A 448 28.77 7.28 1.70
CA PRO A 448 28.03 6.19 1.03
C PRO A 448 28.22 6.10 -0.49
N SER A 449 28.52 7.22 -1.16
CA SER A 449 28.80 7.26 -2.61
C SER A 449 30.25 6.90 -2.99
N GLU A 450 31.15 6.73 -2.01
CA GLU A 450 32.54 6.38 -2.27
C GLU A 450 32.70 4.87 -2.42
N ASN A 451 33.55 4.49 -3.38
CA ASN A 451 33.83 3.10 -3.70
C ASN A 451 34.59 2.41 -2.54
N LEU A 452 34.03 1.30 -2.02
CA LEU A 452 34.60 0.56 -0.89
C LEU A 452 36.03 0.08 -1.16
N ARG A 453 36.32 -0.40 -2.37
CA ARG A 453 37.66 -0.91 -2.75
C ARG A 453 38.70 0.21 -2.73
N ALA A 454 38.37 1.37 -3.31
CA ALA A 454 39.24 2.55 -3.27
C ALA A 454 39.48 3.04 -1.83
N TYR A 455 38.42 3.06 -1.02
CA TYR A 455 38.48 3.43 0.39
C TYR A 455 39.41 2.51 1.19
N LEU A 456 39.23 1.18 1.10
CA LEU A 456 40.06 0.21 1.84
C LEU A 456 41.52 0.22 1.38
N LEU A 457 41.78 0.42 0.08
CA LEU A 457 43.15 0.61 -0.42
C LEU A 457 43.78 1.90 0.10
N ALA A 458 43.02 2.98 0.28
CA ALA A 458 43.55 4.23 0.83
C ALA A 458 43.83 4.15 2.34
N THR A 459 43.04 3.36 3.09
CA THR A 459 43.13 3.30 4.56
C THR A 459 43.96 2.14 5.09
N LEU A 460 43.86 0.95 4.49
CA LEU A 460 44.44 -0.29 5.02
C LEU A 460 45.64 -0.83 4.21
N ALA A 461 46.02 -0.20 3.09
CA ALA A 461 47.16 -0.70 2.31
C ALA A 461 48.50 -0.59 3.06
N THR A 462 48.67 0.41 3.95
CA THR A 462 49.94 0.59 4.69
C THR A 462 50.11 -0.47 5.80
N PRO A 463 49.11 -0.76 6.65
CA PRO A 463 49.21 -1.84 7.65
C PRO A 463 49.38 -3.25 7.08
N LEU A 464 48.89 -3.51 5.87
CA LEU A 464 48.85 -4.86 5.30
C LEU A 464 50.11 -5.26 4.50
N ASN A 465 51.12 -4.39 4.39
CA ASN A 465 52.34 -4.58 3.57
C ASN A 465 52.02 -4.95 2.10
N GLY A 466 53.04 -5.22 1.26
CA GLY A 466 52.88 -5.40 -0.19
C GLY A 466 51.94 -6.53 -0.66
N SER A 467 51.55 -7.46 0.22
CA SER A 467 50.54 -8.50 -0.04
C SER A 467 49.10 -8.07 0.27
N GLY A 468 48.91 -6.90 0.89
CA GLY A 468 47.62 -6.37 1.35
C GLY A 468 46.65 -5.98 0.25
N GLN A 469 47.15 -5.50 -0.89
CA GLN A 469 46.29 -5.10 -2.00
C GLN A 469 45.48 -6.28 -2.54
N ARG A 470 46.14 -7.44 -2.73
CA ARG A 470 45.47 -8.67 -3.19
C ARG A 470 44.37 -9.11 -2.23
N LEU A 471 44.59 -8.99 -0.92
CA LEU A 471 43.60 -9.32 0.10
C LEU A 471 42.38 -8.38 0.03
N ILE A 472 42.61 -7.08 -0.13
CA ILE A 472 41.54 -6.08 -0.27
C ILE A 472 40.73 -6.34 -1.55
N HIS A 473 41.37 -6.65 -2.67
CA HIS A 473 40.68 -6.99 -3.91
C HIS A 473 39.79 -8.22 -3.73
N GLN A 474 40.35 -9.33 -3.23
CA GLN A 474 39.60 -10.56 -3.00
C GLN A 474 38.42 -10.38 -2.04
N PHE A 475 38.60 -9.55 -1.00
CA PHE A 475 37.52 -9.20 -0.07
C PHE A 475 36.41 -8.40 -0.77
N CYS A 476 36.78 -7.40 -1.56
CA CYS A 476 35.81 -6.57 -2.29
C CYS A 476 35.05 -7.37 -3.35
N ASP A 477 35.71 -8.32 -4.03
CA ASP A 477 35.07 -9.17 -5.03
C ASP A 477 33.98 -10.06 -4.39
N LEU A 478 34.28 -10.68 -3.24
CA LEU A 478 33.29 -11.46 -2.47
C LEU A 478 32.17 -10.60 -1.88
N TYR A 479 32.49 -9.35 -1.50
CA TYR A 479 31.47 -8.40 -1.05
C TYR A 479 30.53 -7.98 -2.19
N GLU A 480 31.07 -7.72 -3.39
CA GLU A 480 30.29 -7.42 -4.58
C GLU A 480 29.42 -8.61 -4.99
N HIS A 481 29.93 -9.84 -4.87
CA HIS A 481 29.14 -11.06 -5.02
C HIS A 481 27.95 -11.08 -4.06
N ALA A 482 28.19 -10.86 -2.77
CA ALA A 482 27.16 -10.83 -1.75
C ALA A 482 26.11 -9.72 -1.96
N ARG A 483 26.47 -8.59 -2.58
CA ARG A 483 25.59 -7.42 -2.73
C ARG A 483 24.84 -7.35 -4.05
N HIS A 484 25.46 -7.80 -5.15
CA HIS A 484 24.99 -7.51 -6.50
C HIS A 484 24.90 -8.74 -7.41
N ASP A 485 25.64 -9.80 -7.13
CA ASP A 485 25.66 -10.97 -8.00
C ASP A 485 24.39 -11.82 -7.83
N PRO A 486 23.77 -12.29 -8.92
CA PRO A 486 22.54 -13.09 -8.88
C PRO A 486 22.72 -14.54 -8.42
N THR A 487 23.95 -15.08 -8.40
CA THR A 487 24.24 -16.47 -8.00
C THR A 487 24.12 -16.67 -6.49
N GLU A 488 24.05 -17.90 -5.99
CA GLU A 488 23.94 -18.10 -4.54
C GLU A 488 25.22 -17.64 -3.80
N PHE A 489 25.06 -17.15 -2.57
CA PHE A 489 26.16 -16.79 -1.68
C PHE A 489 25.86 -17.48 -0.34
N GLY A 490 26.44 -18.66 -0.16
CA GLY A 490 26.15 -19.57 0.94
C GLY A 490 27.21 -19.55 2.02
N ASP A 491 27.23 -20.62 2.83
CA ASP A 491 28.17 -20.76 3.95
C ASP A 491 29.63 -20.84 3.46
N GLU A 492 29.89 -21.54 2.35
CA GLU A 492 31.25 -21.71 1.82
C GLU A 492 31.87 -20.38 1.39
N GLU A 493 31.15 -19.59 0.58
CA GLU A 493 31.61 -18.26 0.16
C GLU A 493 31.76 -17.32 1.35
N TYR A 494 30.83 -17.39 2.31
CA TYR A 494 30.87 -16.57 3.51
C TYR A 494 32.02 -16.96 4.45
N GLN A 495 32.41 -18.22 4.54
CA GLN A 495 33.59 -18.64 5.30
C GLN A 495 34.88 -18.06 4.70
N VAL A 496 35.01 -18.07 3.37
CA VAL A 496 36.16 -17.44 2.69
C VAL A 496 36.16 -15.93 2.92
N TYR A 497 34.99 -15.29 2.76
CA TYR A 497 34.79 -13.87 3.06
C TYR A 497 35.18 -13.52 4.50
N THR A 498 34.72 -14.30 5.48
CA THR A 498 34.99 -14.06 6.91
C THR A 498 36.47 -14.14 7.25
N ARG A 499 37.21 -15.08 6.64
CA ARG A 499 38.67 -15.17 6.84
C ARG A 499 39.40 -13.93 6.32
N LEU A 500 38.95 -13.36 5.21
CA LEU A 500 39.51 -12.12 4.67
C LEU A 500 39.10 -10.91 5.51
N PHE A 501 37.82 -10.84 5.91
CA PHE A 501 37.28 -9.84 6.82
C PHE A 501 38.10 -9.74 8.11
N LEU A 502 38.34 -10.86 8.79
CA LEU A 502 39.09 -10.89 10.06
C LEU A 502 40.53 -10.37 9.88
N LYS A 503 41.20 -10.69 8.76
CA LYS A 503 42.53 -10.15 8.45
C LYS A 503 42.52 -8.64 8.23
N LEU A 504 41.51 -8.12 7.53
CA LEU A 504 41.32 -6.67 7.39
C LEU A 504 40.99 -6.03 8.73
N MET A 505 40.28 -6.76 9.60
CA MET A 505 39.93 -6.30 10.93
C MET A 505 41.15 -6.13 11.83
N ASP A 506 42.03 -7.14 11.84
CA ASP A 506 43.28 -7.06 12.57
C ASP A 506 44.19 -5.95 12.01
N ALA A 507 44.21 -5.75 10.69
CA ALA A 507 44.94 -4.64 10.08
C ALA A 507 44.39 -3.27 10.46
N ALA A 508 43.07 -3.12 10.55
CA ALA A 508 42.42 -1.91 11.02
C ALA A 508 42.76 -1.64 12.50
N ARG A 509 42.83 -2.67 13.34
CA ARG A 509 43.24 -2.54 14.76
C ARG A 509 44.71 -2.13 14.93
N LEU A 510 45.55 -2.43 13.94
CA LEU A 510 46.96 -2.04 13.91
C LEU A 510 47.18 -0.58 13.46
N LEU A 511 46.12 0.14 13.06
CA LEU A 511 46.21 1.57 12.81
C LEU A 511 46.59 2.30 14.11
N LYS A 512 47.81 2.86 14.15
CA LYS A 512 48.29 3.62 15.32
C LYS A 512 47.57 4.98 15.38
N SER A 513 47.07 5.37 16.56
CA SER A 513 46.69 6.76 16.82
C SER A 513 47.95 7.63 16.80
N TYR A 514 48.19 8.36 15.71
CA TYR A 514 49.20 9.41 15.72
C TYR A 514 48.61 10.65 16.40
N PRO A 515 49.13 11.13 17.55
CA PRO A 515 48.79 12.44 18.04
C PRO A 515 49.42 13.49 17.12
N SER A 516 48.59 14.38 16.59
CA SER A 516 48.90 15.73 16.10
C SER A 516 50.37 16.04 15.80
N SER A 517 50.86 15.63 14.62
CA SER A 517 52.11 16.14 14.06
C SER A 517 52.15 15.92 12.55
N ARG A 518 51.36 16.69 11.79
CA ARG A 518 51.75 17.04 10.42
C ARG A 518 52.39 18.43 10.47
N LYS A 519 53.71 18.45 10.68
CA LYS A 519 54.53 19.51 10.09
C LYS A 519 54.27 19.47 8.58
N SER A 520 53.91 20.62 8.05
CA SER A 520 53.76 20.90 6.63
C SER A 520 54.99 20.44 5.84
N SER A 521 54.76 19.65 4.80
CA SER A 521 55.62 19.62 3.63
C SER A 521 54.80 19.94 2.38
N PRO A 522 55.38 20.65 1.39
CA PRO A 522 54.64 21.51 0.48
C PRO A 522 54.47 20.84 -0.88
N SER A 523 53.37 20.14 -1.09
CA SER A 523 52.98 19.64 -2.42
C SER A 523 51.53 19.16 -2.46
N ARG A 524 50.60 20.01 -2.02
CA ARG A 524 49.19 19.91 -2.45
C ARG A 524 48.71 21.28 -2.90
N THR A 525 48.48 21.37 -4.20
CA THR A 525 47.83 22.47 -4.92
C THR A 525 46.48 22.81 -4.26
N PRO A 526 46.08 24.09 -4.11
CA PRO A 526 44.90 24.45 -3.35
C PRO A 526 43.63 24.09 -4.14
N ILE A 527 42.73 23.34 -3.52
CA ILE A 527 41.35 23.22 -4.01
C ILE A 527 40.64 24.53 -3.67
N LYS A 528 40.18 25.23 -4.71
CA LYS A 528 39.34 26.43 -4.60
C LYS A 528 38.11 26.14 -3.75
N LYS A 529 37.92 26.93 -2.69
CA LYS A 529 36.60 27.18 -2.10
C LYS A 529 35.72 27.79 -3.18
N ASN A 530 34.81 27.02 -3.76
CA ASN A 530 33.67 27.61 -4.45
C ASN A 530 32.68 28.09 -3.39
N VAL A 531 32.55 29.41 -3.33
CA VAL A 531 31.54 30.14 -2.61
C VAL A 531 30.21 29.84 -3.28
N GLU A 532 29.35 29.03 -2.67
CA GLU A 532 27.94 29.00 -3.03
C GLU A 532 27.27 30.25 -2.42
N THR A 533 27.11 31.25 -3.27
CA THR A 533 26.19 32.36 -3.10
C THR A 533 24.79 31.84 -2.76
N LYS A 534 24.29 32.29 -1.60
CA LYS A 534 22.90 32.17 -1.16
C LYS A 534 21.93 32.50 -2.32
N ARG A 535 21.10 31.53 -2.70
CA ARG A 535 19.74 31.81 -3.20
C ARG A 535 18.76 31.29 -2.17
N ASN A 536 18.13 32.23 -1.46
CA ASN A 536 16.99 32.00 -0.62
C ASN A 536 15.81 31.57 -1.50
N ILE A 537 15.32 30.35 -1.34
CA ILE A 537 13.92 30.01 -1.56
C ILE A 537 13.45 29.38 -0.26
N LEU A 538 12.47 30.03 0.37
CA LEU A 538 11.80 29.61 1.59
C LEU A 538 11.02 28.31 1.32
N GLU A 539 11.18 27.30 2.19
CA GLU A 539 10.10 26.45 2.75
C GLU A 539 10.67 25.35 3.69
N PRO A 540 9.85 24.77 4.60
CA PRO A 540 10.24 24.55 6.00
C PRO A 540 11.01 23.25 6.26
N LYS A 541 12.12 23.37 7.00
CA LYS A 541 12.87 22.24 7.56
C LYS A 541 12.10 21.64 8.74
N MET A 542 11.57 20.43 8.58
CA MET A 542 11.23 19.58 9.72
C MET A 542 12.53 19.08 10.36
N LYS A 543 12.88 19.63 11.53
CA LYS A 543 13.90 19.06 12.43
C LYS A 543 13.32 17.80 13.09
N LEU A 544 14.10 16.72 13.13
CA LEU A 544 13.87 15.58 14.03
C LEU A 544 14.58 15.84 15.38
N PRO A 545 14.02 15.41 16.53
CA PRO A 545 14.56 15.73 17.86
C PRO A 545 15.84 14.94 18.19
N GLU A 546 16.76 15.59 18.88
CA GLU A 546 17.94 14.98 19.49
C GLU A 546 17.53 14.20 20.77
N ASP A 547 17.88 12.92 20.85
CA ASP A 547 17.80 12.11 22.06
C ASP A 547 18.81 12.63 23.10
N GLN A 548 18.32 13.32 24.14
CA GLN A 548 19.09 13.62 25.33
C GLN A 548 18.95 12.49 26.35
N THR A 549 20.00 11.67 26.46
CA THR A 549 20.24 10.79 27.60
C THR A 549 20.58 11.63 28.83
N LEU A 550 19.62 11.79 29.75
CA LEU A 550 19.85 12.39 31.07
C LEU A 550 20.08 11.29 32.11
N THR A 551 21.34 11.08 32.49
CA THR A 551 21.74 10.39 33.71
C THR A 551 21.57 11.35 34.89
N GLY A 552 20.57 11.12 35.74
CA GLY A 552 20.34 11.90 36.96
C GLY A 552 21.12 11.35 38.16
N SER A 553 22.10 12.10 38.64
CA SER A 553 22.57 12.05 40.02
C SER A 553 21.95 13.21 40.81
N ARG A 554 21.27 12.88 41.92
CA ARG A 554 20.73 13.86 42.88
C ARG A 554 21.86 14.67 43.53
N PRO A 555 21.54 15.88 44.04
CA PRO A 555 21.55 16.00 45.50
C PRO A 555 20.32 16.72 46.09
N ASN A 556 20.07 16.37 47.35
CA ASN A 556 19.11 16.95 48.28
C ASN A 556 19.39 18.45 48.54
N THR A 557 18.34 19.25 48.76
CA THR A 557 18.02 19.90 50.07
C THR A 557 16.88 20.91 49.87
N LEU A 558 15.89 20.82 50.75
CA LEU A 558 14.74 21.73 50.89
C LEU A 558 15.17 23.11 51.37
N THR A 559 14.57 24.17 50.80
CA THR A 559 14.31 25.40 51.57
C THR A 559 12.97 25.99 51.09
N VAL A 560 12.02 26.01 52.00
CA VAL A 560 10.73 26.68 51.89
C VAL A 560 10.93 28.15 52.29
N MET A 561 10.48 29.09 51.46
CA MET A 561 9.94 30.37 51.95
C MET A 561 8.78 30.84 51.06
N MET A 562 7.80 31.40 51.76
CA MET A 562 6.46 31.78 51.36
C MET A 562 6.41 33.13 50.63
N LEU A 563 5.36 33.26 49.80
CA LEU A 563 4.58 34.46 49.46
C LEU A 563 5.32 35.68 48.90
N ASP A 564 4.96 36.09 47.68
CA ASP A 564 4.15 37.30 47.53
C ASP A 564 3.39 37.34 46.20
N ASN A 565 2.16 37.82 46.32
CA ASN A 565 1.27 38.17 45.22
C ASN A 565 1.89 39.28 44.36
N ASN A 566 1.68 39.22 43.05
CA ASN A 566 1.14 40.37 42.32
C ASN A 566 0.57 39.98 40.96
N GLU A 567 -0.61 40.53 40.73
CA GLU A 567 -1.43 40.52 39.53
C GLU A 567 -0.67 41.00 38.28
N THR A 568 -1.00 40.46 37.10
CA THR A 568 -1.74 41.16 36.01
C THR A 568 -1.63 40.45 34.65
N SER A 569 -2.78 40.29 33.99
CA SER A 569 -3.04 40.16 32.53
C SER A 569 -2.30 39.07 31.74
N VAL A 570 -2.93 38.17 30.96
CA VAL A 570 -4.10 38.25 30.08
C VAL A 570 -4.80 36.89 30.06
#